data_AF-A0A256WK36-F1
#
_entry.id   AF-A0A256WK36-F1
#
_cell.length_a   1.000
_cell.length_b   1.000
_cell.length_c   1.000
_cell.angle_alpha   90.00
_cell.angle_beta   90.00
_cell.angle_gamma   90.00
#
_symmetry.space_group_name_H-M   'P 1'
#
loop_
_entity.id
_entity.type
_entity.pdbx_description
1 polymer ?
#
loop_
_entity_poly.entity_id
_entity_poly.type
_entity_poly.pdbx_seq_one_letter_code
_entity_poly.pdbx_strand_id
1 'polypeptide(L)' 'MHTNQNMLQIRIFNLSGQLVSSKKLNAQEYQYDLNGIDAGVYIIAVETTNGNFKERLVLKK' A
#
# COMPACT_ATOMS: atom_id res chain seq x y z
N MET A 1 -6.35 19.91 -14.43
CA MET A 1 -7.49 19.08 -13.98
C MET A 1 -6.94 18.09 -12.97
N HIS A 2 -7.32 18.18 -11.69
CA HIS A 2 -6.98 17.16 -10.69
C HIS A 2 -7.97 16.01 -10.87
N THR A 3 -7.56 14.96 -11.58
CA THR A 3 -8.39 13.77 -11.74
C THR A 3 -8.42 13.04 -10.41
N ASN A 4 -9.53 13.18 -9.66
CA ASN A 4 -9.79 12.44 -8.42
C ASN A 4 -9.53 10.93 -8.63
N GLN A 5 -8.48 10.39 -7.99
CA GLN A 5 -8.11 8.99 -8.09
C GLN A 5 -8.58 8.24 -6.85
N ASN A 6 -9.53 7.33 -7.03
CA ASN A 6 -9.92 6.45 -5.95
C ASN A 6 -8.97 5.26 -5.93
N MET A 7 -8.43 4.97 -4.75
CA MET A 7 -7.77 3.70 -4.48
C MET A 7 -8.83 2.61 -4.42
N LEU A 8 -8.59 1.54 -5.17
CA LEU A 8 -9.40 0.33 -5.24
C LEU A 8 -8.85 -0.76 -4.32
N GLN A 9 -7.52 -0.86 -4.25
CA GLN A 9 -6.86 -1.88 -3.45
C GLN A 9 -5.45 -1.46 -3.03
N ILE A 10 -5.07 -1.78 -1.80
CA ILE A 10 -3.69 -1.68 -1.30
C ILE A 10 -3.21 -3.10 -0.98
N ARG A 11 -1.99 -3.42 -1.41
CA ARG A 11 -1.27 -4.66 -1.10
C ARG A 11 0.11 -4.33 -0.54
N ILE A 12 0.47 -4.96 0.56
CA ILE A 12 1.79 -4.81 1.18
C ILE A 12 2.53 -6.14 1.06
N PHE A 13 3.73 -6.10 0.51
CA PHE A 13 4.60 -7.25 0.37
C PHE A 13 5.88 -7.04 1.18
N ASN A 14 6.43 -8.10 1.77
CA ASN A 14 7.81 -8.07 2.27
C ASN A 14 8.83 -8.22 1.13
N LEU A 15 10.12 -8.08 1.41
CA LEU A 15 11.19 -8.21 0.40
C LEU A 15 11.23 -9.57 -0.31
N SER A 16 10.76 -10.63 0.34
CA SER A 16 10.67 -11.97 -0.26
C SER A 16 9.49 -12.09 -1.24
N GLY A 17 8.69 -11.03 -1.41
CA GLY A 17 7.51 -11.02 -2.28
C GLY A 17 6.26 -11.63 -1.63
N GLN A 18 6.32 -12.00 -0.35
CA GLN A 18 5.15 -12.55 0.35
C GLN A 18 4.16 -11.42 0.65
N LEU A 19 2.88 -11.68 0.38
CA LEU A 19 1.80 -10.76 0.71
C LEU A 19 1.59 -10.74 2.23
N VAL A 20 1.88 -9.59 2.85
CA VAL A 20 1.72 -9.34 4.28
C VAL A 20 0.31 -8.85 4.57
N SER A 21 -0.24 -7.99 3.71
CA SER A 21 -1.59 -7.45 3.87
C SER A 21 -2.23 -7.06 2.56
N SER A 22 -3.56 -7.14 2.50
CA SER A 22 -4.36 -6.69 1.36
C SER A 22 -5.66 -6.07 1.86
N LYS A 23 -6.01 -4.91 1.32
CA LYS A 23 -7.24 -4.20 1.63
C LYS A 23 -7.87 -3.69 0.35
N LYS A 24 -9.13 -4.05 0.10
CA LYS A 24 -9.97 -3.37 -0.90
C LYS A 24 -10.59 -2.13 -0.25
N LEU A 25 -10.63 -1.05 -0.99
CA LEU A 25 -11.21 0.22 -0.55
C LEU A 25 -11.79 0.98 -1.76
N ASN A 26 -12.49 2.06 -1.46
CA ASN A 26 -12.92 3.04 -2.44
C ASN A 26 -12.77 4.42 -1.80
N ALA A 27 -11.53 4.87 -1.68
CA ALA A 27 -11.19 6.11 -1.00
C ALA A 27 -10.03 6.82 -1.69
N GLN A 28 -10.01 8.14 -1.60
CA GLN A 28 -8.93 8.97 -2.13
C GLN A 28 -7.75 9.05 -1.15
N GLU A 29 -8.03 8.87 0.13
CA GLU A 29 -7.05 8.84 1.21
C GLU A 29 -7.29 7.61 2.08
N TYR A 30 -6.20 7.02 2.56
CA TYR A 30 -6.24 5.85 3.43
C TYR A 30 -4.98 5.82 4.29
N GLN A 31 -5.17 5.65 5.60
CA GLN A 31 -4.09 5.45 6.54
C GLN A 31 -4.00 3.96 6.90
N TYR A 32 -2.81 3.40 6.76
CA TYR A 32 -2.52 2.04 7.18
C TYR A 32 -1.80 2.06 8.54
N ASP A 33 -2.33 1.36 9.53
CA ASP A 33 -1.65 1.19 10.82
C ASP A 33 -0.57 0.11 10.70
N LEU A 34 0.69 0.49 11.00
CA LEU A 34 1.85 -0.40 10.95
C LEU A 34 2.13 -1.10 12.30
N ASN A 35 1.28 -0.89 13.32
CA ASN A 35 1.40 -1.58 14.60
C ASN A 35 1.39 -3.11 14.41
N GLY A 36 2.36 -3.78 15.03
CA GLY A 36 2.54 -5.23 14.91
C GLY A 36 3.24 -5.70 13.63
N ILE A 37 3.62 -4.80 12.73
CA ILE A 37 4.52 -5.12 11.61
C ILE A 37 5.97 -4.95 12.06
N ASP A 38 6.80 -5.94 11.73
CA ASP A 38 8.21 -5.91 12.08
C ASP A 38 9.02 -4.90 11.27
N ALA A 39 10.18 -4.51 11.81
CA ALA A 39 11.11 -3.68 11.09
C ALA A 39 11.59 -4.42 9.83
N GLY A 40 11.69 -3.71 8.71
CA GLY A 40 12.00 -4.33 7.44
C GLY A 40 11.71 -3.43 6.26
N VAL A 41 11.94 -3.96 5.06
CA VAL A 41 11.59 -3.29 3.82
C VAL A 41 10.35 -3.94 3.23
N TYR A 42 9.42 -3.08 2.82
CA TYR A 42 8.14 -3.47 2.28
C TYR A 42 7.89 -2.77 0.95
N ILE A 43 7.13 -3.43 0.08
CA ILE A 43 6.60 -2.84 -1.14
C ILE A 43 5.11 -2.63 -0.94
N ILE A 44 4.68 -1.37 -1.00
CA ILE A 44 3.27 -1.00 -1.00
C ILE A 44 2.85 -0.86 -2.46
N ALA A 45 1.90 -1.68 -2.90
CA ALA A 45 1.30 -1.60 -4.22
C ALA A 45 -0.13 -1.09 -4.08
N VAL A 46 -0.44 0.01 -4.76
CA VAL A 46 -1.75 0.63 -4.74
C VAL A 46 -2.33 0.58 -6.14
N GLU A 47 -3.51 -0.01 -6.24
CA GLU A 47 -4.35 -0.03 -7.42
C GLU A 47 -5.39 1.09 -7.30
N THR A 48 -5.46 1.91 -8.34
CA THR A 48 -6.37 3.05 -8.45
C THR A 48 -7.20 2.92 -9.70
N THR A 49 -8.25 3.74 -9.82
CA THR A 49 -9.09 3.81 -11.02
C THR A 49 -8.33 4.11 -12.31
N ASN A 50 -7.18 4.79 -12.27
CA ASN A 50 -6.41 5.15 -13.47
C ASN A 50 -5.05 4.43 -13.57
N GLY A 51 -4.82 3.40 -12.77
CA GLY A 51 -3.61 2.57 -12.86
C GLY A 51 -3.04 2.18 -11.51
N ASN A 52 -1.79 1.74 -11.55
CA ASN A 52 -1.11 1.17 -10.38
C ASN A 52 0.14 1.97 -10.06
N PHE A 53 0.41 2.21 -8.78
CA PHE A 53 1.71 2.68 -8.32
C PHE A 53 2.28 1.79 -7.23
N LYS A 54 3.61 1.83 -7.07
CA LYS A 54 4.34 1.07 -6.07
C LYS A 54 5.31 1.97 -5.35
N GLU A 55 5.43 1.78 -4.04
CA GLU A 55 6.37 2.52 -3.20
C GLU A 55 7.12 1.56 -2.28
N ARG A 56 8.40 1.87 -2.03
CA ARG A 56 9.23 1.13 -1.09
C ARG A 56 9.18 1.83 0.27
N LEU A 57 8.71 1.13 1.28
CA LEU A 57 8.74 1.56 2.68
C LEU A 57 9.90 0.87 3.41
N VAL A 58 10.70 1.64 4.15
CA VAL A 58 11.69 1.11 5.09
C VAL A 58 11.17 1.41 6.50
N LEU A 59 10.66 0.39 7.19
CA LEU A 59 10.18 0.51 8.55
C LEU A 59 11.32 0.25 9.52
N LYS A 60 11.58 1.24 10.38
CA LYS A 60 12.56 1.17 11.47
C LYS A 60 11.80 1.27 12.81
N LYS A 61 12.25 0.52 13.82
CA LYS A 61 11.76 0.63 15.20
C LYS A 61 12.70 1.52 16.00
#